data_AF-A0A1G5V0B0-F1
#
_entry.id   AF-A0A1G5V0B0-F1
#
_cell.length_a   1.000
_cell.length_b   1.000
_cell.length_c   1.000
_cell.angle_alpha   90.00
_cell.angle_beta   90.00
_cell.angle_gamma   90.00
#
_symmetry.space_group_name_H-M   'P 1'
#
loop_
_entity.id
_entity.type
_entity.pdbx_description
1 polymer ?
#
loop_
_entity_poly.entity_id
_entity_poly.type
_entity_poly.pdbx_seq_one_letter_code
_entity_poly.pdbx_strand_id
1 'polypeptide(L)'
;MTLQRSIEEINKKIEDGEANIYTAEEFKKLIKEQNAPSFEEVDVVTCGTCGVMSGTAAILNFIVSPPGEFIRAEKVYFNGVPAFAGPCPNEWLGEVDVILHGTTHSIDDENYGGGFLLKEIMEGKSVDVVVESVDGKTIENTITIDDINRAQIVGSRMAFKNYTAFTNPGKAPVSSIFAAIPLEGNFSGLTFSGCGDINPLQNDIPHNVINEGKRVLLNGACGYILGDGTRSNAEKPNLMISADLTKMNPYYFGGFKTSQGGEIFNTVAIPIPVLSEKIYNNLLITDEDVKLPVADIKGRHLPLCETNYHELWKDYDLRPKYDENKCSSCDDCIVERVCPTNAFSKGIDLSRCFGCGMCANFCRHDAFDMNTGDVNLEIDKREVNVPIICRQSDRLRANKLALELKKMIKNQEFKL
;
A
#
# COMPACT_ATOMS: atom_id res chain seq x y z
N MET A 1 24.13 -28.15 -17.46
CA MET A 1 22.67 -28.36 -17.33
C MET A 1 22.23 -27.41 -16.25
N THR A 2 21.31 -26.48 -16.54
CA THR A 2 20.76 -25.58 -15.52
C THR A 2 20.00 -26.42 -14.51
N LEU A 3 20.37 -26.36 -13.23
CA LEU A 3 19.63 -27.04 -12.17
C LEU A 3 18.21 -26.46 -12.12
N GLN A 4 17.20 -27.34 -12.17
CA GLN A 4 15.80 -26.96 -12.12
C GLN A 4 15.12 -27.77 -11.02
N ARG A 5 14.50 -27.07 -10.07
CA ARG A 5 13.70 -27.66 -8.98
C ARG A 5 12.22 -27.56 -9.30
N SER A 6 11.43 -28.41 -8.67
CA SER A 6 9.97 -28.37 -8.74
C SER A 6 9.35 -27.73 -7.49
N ILE A 7 8.10 -27.27 -7.60
CA ILE A 7 7.35 -26.75 -6.45
C ILE A 7 7.06 -27.89 -5.47
N GLU A 8 6.85 -29.11 -5.97
CA GLU A 8 6.62 -30.32 -5.18
C GLU A 8 7.82 -30.65 -4.29
N GLU A 9 9.05 -30.54 -4.82
CA GLU A 9 10.27 -30.72 -4.04
C GLU A 9 10.40 -29.69 -2.91
N ILE A 10 10.14 -28.42 -3.20
CA ILE A 10 10.21 -27.35 -2.18
C ILE A 10 9.11 -27.55 -1.13
N ASN A 11 7.88 -27.87 -1.53
CA ASN A 11 6.78 -28.15 -0.60
C ASN A 11 7.12 -29.35 0.30
N LYS A 12 7.75 -30.40 -0.23
CA LYS A 12 8.23 -31.51 0.59
C LYS A 12 9.26 -31.07 1.65
N LYS A 13 10.23 -30.24 1.27
CA LYS A 13 11.19 -29.67 2.25
C LYS A 13 10.50 -28.80 3.30
N ILE A 14 9.41 -28.11 2.95
CA ILE A 14 8.60 -27.33 3.91
C ILE A 14 7.88 -28.26 4.88
N GLU A 15 7.24 -29.31 4.37
CA GLU A 15 6.55 -30.34 5.17
C GLU A 15 7.51 -31.04 6.15
N ASP A 16 8.73 -31.34 5.69
CA ASP A 16 9.78 -32.00 6.47
C ASP A 16 10.52 -31.03 7.43
N GLY A 17 10.26 -29.71 7.35
CA GLY A 17 10.89 -28.70 8.20
C GLY A 17 12.33 -28.34 7.83
N GLU A 18 12.77 -28.72 6.62
CA GLU A 18 14.13 -28.58 6.10
C GLU A 18 14.30 -27.40 5.13
N ALA A 19 13.21 -26.72 4.76
CA ALA A 19 13.25 -25.63 3.80
C ALA A 19 13.92 -24.34 4.34
N ASN A 20 14.86 -23.82 3.56
CA ASN A 20 15.52 -22.55 3.81
C ASN A 20 14.72 -21.38 3.22
N ILE A 21 13.99 -20.69 4.10
CA ILE A 21 13.08 -19.59 3.73
C ILE A 21 13.60 -18.28 4.32
N TYR A 22 13.73 -17.27 3.47
CA TYR A 22 14.15 -15.92 3.83
C TYR A 22 13.03 -14.91 3.52
N THR A 23 13.01 -13.80 4.25
CA THR A 23 12.37 -12.56 3.77
C THR A 23 13.33 -11.84 2.84
N ALA A 24 12.80 -11.00 1.95
CA ALA A 24 13.63 -10.16 1.09
C ALA A 24 14.58 -9.30 1.95
N GLU A 25 14.11 -8.68 3.04
CA GLU A 25 14.95 -7.89 3.96
C GLU A 25 16.13 -8.70 4.53
N GLU A 26 15.89 -9.91 5.04
CA GLU A 26 16.96 -10.80 5.53
C GLU A 26 17.95 -11.15 4.40
N PHE A 27 17.43 -11.43 3.21
CA PHE A 27 18.25 -11.82 2.05
C PHE A 27 19.11 -10.65 1.54
N LYS A 28 18.55 -9.44 1.43
CA LYS A 28 19.28 -8.22 1.02
C LYS A 28 20.37 -7.86 2.03
N LYS A 29 20.11 -8.05 3.32
CA LYS A 29 21.13 -7.86 4.36
C LYS A 29 22.33 -8.80 4.14
N LEU A 30 22.08 -10.08 3.86
CA LEU A 30 23.16 -11.04 3.57
C LEU A 30 23.96 -10.68 2.31
N ILE A 31 23.30 -10.14 1.27
CA ILE A 31 23.97 -9.61 0.07
C ILE A 31 24.90 -8.44 0.45
N LYS A 32 24.40 -7.46 1.21
CA LYS A 32 25.19 -6.29 1.66
C LYS A 32 26.41 -6.71 2.51
N GLU A 33 26.27 -7.76 3.29
CA GLU A 33 27.33 -8.35 4.13
C GLU A 33 28.28 -9.29 3.36
N GLN A 34 28.09 -9.46 2.04
CA GLN A 34 28.86 -10.39 1.18
C GLN A 34 28.80 -11.86 1.63
N ASN A 35 27.69 -12.25 2.26
CA ASN A 35 27.43 -13.58 2.79
C ASN A 35 26.10 -14.16 2.28
N ALA A 36 25.71 -13.84 1.05
CA ALA A 36 24.50 -14.38 0.44
C ALA A 36 24.63 -15.90 0.24
N PRO A 37 23.64 -16.71 0.69
CA PRO A 37 23.65 -18.16 0.52
C PRO A 37 23.51 -18.52 -0.96
N SER A 38 24.10 -19.64 -1.40
CA SER A 38 24.07 -20.03 -2.81
C SER A 38 22.66 -20.41 -3.28
N PHE A 39 22.48 -20.59 -4.58
CA PHE A 39 21.22 -21.07 -5.15
C PHE A 39 20.73 -22.33 -4.41
N GLU A 40 21.59 -23.33 -4.21
CA GLU A 40 21.34 -24.63 -3.53
C GLU A 40 20.80 -24.48 -2.10
N GLU A 41 21.12 -23.38 -1.44
CA GLU A 41 20.82 -23.13 -0.04
C GLU A 41 19.55 -22.30 0.16
N VAL A 42 18.93 -21.78 -0.90
CA VAL A 42 17.71 -20.97 -0.83
C VAL A 42 16.56 -21.72 -1.47
N ASP A 43 15.48 -21.95 -0.71
CA ASP A 43 14.28 -22.60 -1.23
C ASP A 43 13.18 -21.56 -1.57
N VAL A 44 12.96 -20.57 -0.69
CA VAL A 44 11.93 -19.54 -0.90
C VAL A 44 12.41 -18.19 -0.37
N VAL A 45 12.14 -17.11 -1.12
CA VAL A 45 12.23 -15.74 -0.62
C VAL A 45 10.84 -15.11 -0.60
N THR A 46 10.44 -14.57 0.55
CA THR A 46 9.17 -13.85 0.71
C THR A 46 9.40 -12.35 0.53
N CYS A 47 8.74 -11.76 -0.46
CA CYS A 47 8.88 -10.35 -0.79
C CYS A 47 7.64 -9.57 -0.34
N GLY A 48 7.79 -8.26 -0.15
CA GLY A 48 6.73 -7.40 0.34
C GLY A 48 6.78 -6.00 -0.26
N THR A 49 5.61 -5.37 -0.43
CA THR A 49 5.52 -3.96 -0.85
C THR A 49 4.30 -3.31 -0.21
N CYS A 50 4.42 -2.04 0.17
CA CYS A 50 3.36 -1.25 0.76
C CYS A 50 3.38 0.15 0.16
N GLY A 51 2.23 0.67 -0.24
CA GLY A 51 2.13 2.03 -0.74
C GLY A 51 0.71 2.46 -1.03
N VAL A 52 0.56 3.73 -1.35
CA VAL A 52 -0.69 4.29 -1.86
C VAL A 52 -0.97 3.64 -3.22
N MET A 53 -2.06 2.85 -3.29
CA MET A 53 -2.45 2.04 -4.44
C MET A 53 -3.93 2.28 -4.74
N SER A 54 -4.20 3.41 -5.38
CA SER A 54 -5.55 3.92 -5.71
C SER A 54 -6.42 2.99 -6.55
N GLY A 55 -5.85 1.97 -7.21
CA GLY A 55 -6.59 1.00 -8.00
C GLY A 55 -7.33 -0.04 -7.15
N THR A 56 -8.04 0.36 -6.09
CA THR A 56 -8.69 -0.54 -5.12
C THR A 56 -10.20 -0.33 -5.08
N ALA A 57 -10.98 -1.40 -5.12
CA ALA A 57 -12.42 -1.38 -4.87
C ALA A 57 -12.81 -2.51 -3.90
N ALA A 58 -13.92 -2.32 -3.19
CA ALA A 58 -14.56 -3.33 -2.36
C ALA A 58 -15.93 -3.68 -2.97
N ILE A 59 -16.21 -4.96 -3.12
CA ILE A 59 -17.55 -5.48 -3.43
C ILE A 59 -18.15 -5.91 -2.10
N LEU A 60 -19.23 -5.26 -1.68
CA LEU A 60 -19.87 -5.48 -0.40
C LEU A 60 -21.31 -5.96 -0.60
N ASN A 61 -21.75 -6.92 0.21
CA ASN A 61 -23.15 -7.22 0.46
C ASN A 61 -23.41 -7.01 1.95
N PHE A 62 -24.45 -6.26 2.30
CA PHE A 62 -24.76 -5.92 3.68
C PHE A 62 -26.25 -5.76 3.90
N ILE A 63 -26.68 -5.95 5.15
CA ILE A 63 -28.07 -5.77 5.58
C ILE A 63 -28.26 -4.31 6.00
N VAL A 64 -29.24 -3.62 5.43
CA VAL A 64 -29.54 -2.21 5.71
C VAL A 64 -30.90 -2.01 6.36
N SER A 65 -31.85 -2.91 6.13
CA SER A 65 -33.20 -2.83 6.67
C SER A 65 -33.81 -4.22 6.92
N PRO A 66 -34.94 -4.32 7.62
CA PRO A 66 -35.78 -5.50 7.52
C PRO A 66 -36.22 -5.79 6.06
N PRO A 67 -36.56 -7.05 5.74
CA PRO A 67 -37.18 -7.38 4.46
C PRO A 67 -38.51 -6.64 4.27
N GLY A 68 -38.83 -6.22 3.03
CA GLY A 68 -40.09 -5.54 2.73
C GLY A 68 -40.04 -4.02 2.60
N GLU A 69 -38.94 -3.38 3.00
CA GLU A 69 -38.91 -1.93 3.18
C GLU A 69 -38.73 -1.15 1.86
N PHE A 70 -37.95 -1.65 0.92
CA PHE A 70 -37.69 -0.97 -0.35
C PHE A 70 -37.38 -1.94 -1.51
N ILE A 71 -37.55 -1.45 -2.74
CA ILE A 71 -37.54 -2.30 -3.94
C ILE A 71 -36.15 -2.34 -4.59
N ARG A 72 -35.43 -1.22 -4.58
CA ARG A 72 -34.12 -1.10 -5.24
C ARG A 72 -33.34 0.11 -4.73
N ALA A 73 -32.06 -0.06 -4.42
CA ALA A 73 -31.16 1.04 -4.11
C ALA A 73 -30.77 1.81 -5.37
N GLU A 74 -30.84 3.14 -5.33
CA GLU A 74 -30.34 4.02 -6.38
C GLU A 74 -28.99 4.63 -5.99
N LYS A 75 -28.90 5.18 -4.77
CA LYS A 75 -27.64 5.69 -4.20
C LYS A 75 -27.45 5.11 -2.82
N VAL A 76 -26.18 4.87 -2.49
CA VAL A 76 -25.77 4.34 -1.20
C VAL A 76 -24.58 5.16 -0.70
N TYR A 77 -24.59 5.54 0.57
CA TYR A 77 -23.52 6.27 1.23
C TYR A 77 -23.15 5.58 2.53
N PHE A 78 -21.85 5.50 2.82
CA PHE A 78 -21.31 4.98 4.08
C PHE A 78 -20.44 6.08 4.73
N ASN A 79 -20.84 6.63 5.88
CA ASN A 79 -20.23 7.84 6.47
C ASN A 79 -20.03 8.96 5.41
N GLY A 80 -21.05 9.17 4.58
CA GLY A 80 -21.02 10.13 3.46
C GLY A 80 -20.18 9.71 2.25
N VAL A 81 -19.48 8.57 2.26
CA VAL A 81 -18.72 8.03 1.11
C VAL A 81 -19.68 7.32 0.15
N PRO A 82 -19.83 7.81 -1.10
CA PRO A 82 -20.65 7.15 -2.10
C PRO A 82 -20.17 5.74 -2.47
N ALA A 83 -21.12 4.81 -2.56
CA ALA A 83 -20.93 3.47 -3.10
C ALA A 83 -21.92 3.22 -4.23
N PHE A 84 -21.49 2.49 -5.26
CA PHE A 84 -22.30 2.21 -6.45
C PHE A 84 -23.21 1.02 -6.19
N ALA A 85 -24.52 1.22 -6.17
CA ALA A 85 -25.51 0.15 -5.99
C ALA A 85 -25.46 -0.92 -7.09
N GLY A 86 -25.73 -2.16 -6.71
CA GLY A 86 -25.63 -3.35 -7.55
C GLY A 86 -24.32 -4.12 -7.37
N PRO A 87 -24.09 -5.18 -8.16
CA PRO A 87 -24.76 -5.47 -9.43
C PRO A 87 -26.04 -6.32 -9.33
N CYS A 88 -26.38 -6.84 -8.14
CA CYS A 88 -27.49 -7.79 -7.97
C CYS A 88 -28.69 -7.13 -7.25
N PRO A 89 -29.70 -6.60 -7.97
CA PRO A 89 -30.86 -6.00 -7.32
C PRO A 89 -31.77 -7.10 -6.74
N ASN A 90 -31.89 -7.15 -5.41
CA ASN A 90 -32.86 -7.99 -4.68
C ASN A 90 -33.18 -7.42 -3.28
N GLU A 91 -33.35 -6.11 -3.20
CA GLU A 91 -33.41 -5.36 -1.95
C GLU A 91 -34.68 -5.60 -1.12
N TRP A 92 -35.65 -6.36 -1.65
CA TRP A 92 -36.77 -6.89 -0.86
C TRP A 92 -36.33 -7.72 0.35
N LEU A 93 -35.11 -8.27 0.33
CA LEU A 93 -34.51 -8.96 1.46
C LEU A 93 -33.94 -8.03 2.54
N GLY A 94 -33.91 -6.72 2.28
CA GLY A 94 -33.26 -5.73 3.14
C GLY A 94 -31.73 -5.71 2.99
N GLU A 95 -31.20 -6.41 1.98
CA GLU A 95 -29.77 -6.50 1.66
C GLU A 95 -29.44 -5.69 0.41
N VAL A 96 -28.25 -5.11 0.35
CA VAL A 96 -27.77 -4.32 -0.79
C VAL A 96 -26.37 -4.77 -1.19
N ASP A 97 -26.18 -5.00 -2.50
CA ASP A 97 -24.85 -5.11 -3.09
C ASP A 97 -24.34 -3.74 -3.52
N VAL A 98 -23.07 -3.46 -3.25
CA VAL A 98 -22.39 -2.25 -3.71
C VAL A 98 -20.96 -2.52 -4.18
N ILE A 99 -20.49 -1.64 -5.06
CA ILE A 99 -19.06 -1.46 -5.34
C ILE A 99 -18.61 -0.12 -4.75
N LEU A 100 -17.68 -0.17 -3.81
CA LEU A 100 -17.11 0.99 -3.15
C LEU A 100 -15.66 1.18 -3.61
N HIS A 101 -15.35 2.32 -4.22
CA HIS A 101 -13.96 2.61 -4.63
C HIS A 101 -13.17 3.18 -3.46
N GLY A 102 -11.95 2.67 -3.26
CA GLY A 102 -11.07 3.12 -2.18
C GLY A 102 -10.66 4.59 -2.28
N THR A 103 -10.81 5.20 -3.46
CA THR A 103 -10.48 6.60 -3.76
C THR A 103 -11.70 7.53 -3.73
N THR A 104 -12.90 7.01 -3.46
CA THR A 104 -14.07 7.87 -3.35
C THR A 104 -13.97 8.69 -2.06
N HIS A 105 -14.17 9.99 -2.14
CA HIS A 105 -14.21 10.87 -0.97
C HIS A 105 -15.62 10.95 -0.39
N SER A 106 -15.72 11.22 0.91
CA SER A 106 -16.99 11.57 1.53
C SER A 106 -17.48 12.90 0.99
N ILE A 107 -18.80 13.04 0.87
CA ILE A 107 -19.45 14.31 0.54
C ILE A 107 -19.40 15.31 1.72
N ASP A 108 -19.13 14.82 2.93
CA ASP A 108 -19.10 15.60 4.16
C ASP A 108 -17.68 16.05 4.55
N ASP A 109 -16.66 15.27 4.17
CA ASP A 109 -15.23 15.55 4.40
C ASP A 109 -14.36 15.00 3.27
N GLU A 110 -13.71 15.89 2.51
CA GLU A 110 -12.82 15.53 1.39
C GLU A 110 -11.55 14.75 1.83
N ASN A 111 -11.16 14.86 3.10
CA ASN A 111 -10.02 14.16 3.67
C ASN A 111 -10.37 12.75 4.16
N TYR A 112 -11.67 12.43 4.22
CA TYR A 112 -12.18 11.11 4.54
C TYR A 112 -12.70 10.44 3.26
N GLY A 113 -12.48 9.12 3.13
CA GLY A 113 -12.79 8.42 1.89
C GLY A 113 -12.76 6.90 2.05
N GLY A 114 -12.91 6.20 0.93
CA GLY A 114 -13.06 4.74 0.89
C GLY A 114 -11.95 3.99 1.64
N GLY A 115 -10.70 4.43 1.54
CA GLY A 115 -9.58 3.82 2.29
C GLY A 115 -9.71 3.93 3.81
N PHE A 116 -10.19 5.07 4.32
CA PHE A 116 -10.44 5.26 5.76
C PHE A 116 -11.64 4.45 6.20
N LEU A 117 -12.74 4.56 5.47
CA LEU A 117 -13.99 3.86 5.75
C LEU A 117 -13.79 2.34 5.81
N LEU A 118 -13.15 1.75 4.80
CA LEU A 118 -12.94 0.30 4.76
C LEU A 118 -12.05 -0.17 5.92
N LYS A 119 -11.06 0.62 6.34
CA LYS A 119 -10.25 0.32 7.54
C LYS A 119 -11.10 0.38 8.81
N GLU A 120 -12.00 1.35 8.93
CA GLU A 120 -12.88 1.47 10.08
C GLU A 120 -13.87 0.32 10.19
N ILE A 121 -14.43 -0.14 9.06
CA ILE A 121 -15.23 -1.36 8.98
C ILE A 121 -14.42 -2.56 9.48
N MET A 122 -13.18 -2.73 8.99
CA MET A 122 -12.30 -3.82 9.45
C MET A 122 -11.92 -3.74 10.93
N GLU A 123 -11.87 -2.53 11.51
CA GLU A 123 -11.66 -2.30 12.94
C GLU A 123 -12.92 -2.57 13.78
N GLY A 124 -14.04 -2.95 13.15
CA GLY A 124 -15.31 -3.21 13.81
C GLY A 124 -16.04 -1.94 14.25
N LYS A 125 -15.69 -0.77 13.69
CA LYS A 125 -16.40 0.47 14.00
C LYS A 125 -17.78 0.48 13.36
N SER A 126 -18.70 1.17 14.02
CA SER A 126 -20.01 1.48 13.46
C SER A 126 -19.89 2.48 12.30
N VAL A 127 -20.71 2.27 11.27
CA VAL A 127 -20.77 3.08 10.05
C VAL A 127 -22.21 3.45 9.78
N ASP A 128 -22.47 4.74 9.57
CA ASP A 128 -23.78 5.24 9.18
C ASP A 128 -23.99 5.02 7.69
N VAL A 129 -25.11 4.41 7.33
CA VAL A 129 -25.48 4.08 5.96
C VAL A 129 -26.77 4.79 5.59
N VAL A 130 -26.75 5.44 4.43
CA VAL A 130 -27.91 6.07 3.82
C VAL A 130 -28.16 5.43 2.46
N VAL A 131 -29.37 4.92 2.24
CA VAL A 131 -29.84 4.40 0.96
C VAL A 131 -30.98 5.26 0.45
N GLU A 132 -30.81 5.85 -0.73
CA GLU A 132 -31.90 6.45 -1.50
C GLU A 132 -32.42 5.41 -2.49
N SER A 133 -33.69 5.06 -2.39
CA SER A 133 -34.33 4.06 -3.25
C SER A 133 -34.97 4.69 -4.49
N VAL A 134 -35.18 3.88 -5.54
CA VAL A 134 -35.81 4.34 -6.80
C VAL A 134 -37.26 4.80 -6.64
N ASP A 135 -37.95 4.36 -5.57
CA ASP A 135 -39.31 4.79 -5.22
C ASP A 135 -39.34 6.03 -4.30
N GLY A 136 -38.17 6.66 -4.09
CA GLY A 136 -38.04 7.93 -3.38
C GLY A 136 -38.03 7.81 -1.85
N LYS A 137 -37.80 6.61 -1.32
CA LYS A 137 -37.61 6.42 0.13
C LYS A 137 -36.14 6.64 0.48
N THR A 138 -35.92 7.13 1.70
CA THR A 138 -34.61 7.20 2.33
C THR A 138 -34.59 6.22 3.50
N ILE A 139 -33.62 5.32 3.50
CA ILE A 139 -33.37 4.37 4.57
C ILE A 139 -32.06 4.78 5.24
N GLU A 140 -32.11 5.01 6.54
CA GLU A 140 -30.95 5.35 7.36
C GLU A 140 -30.75 4.26 8.41
N ASN A 141 -29.53 3.76 8.54
CA ASN A 141 -29.17 2.77 9.54
C ASN A 141 -27.71 2.91 9.94
N THR A 142 -27.34 2.40 11.11
CA THR A 142 -25.95 2.29 11.54
C THR A 142 -25.59 0.81 11.55
N ILE A 143 -24.60 0.41 10.75
CA ILE A 143 -24.16 -0.97 10.61
C ILE A 143 -22.78 -1.19 11.22
N THR A 144 -22.42 -2.45 11.43
CA THR A 144 -21.08 -2.90 11.79
C THR A 144 -20.60 -3.97 10.81
N ILE A 145 -19.39 -4.50 11.00
CA ILE A 145 -18.89 -5.61 10.17
C ILE A 145 -19.79 -6.86 10.28
N ASP A 146 -20.52 -7.05 11.38
CA ASP A 146 -21.42 -8.19 11.58
C ASP A 146 -22.66 -8.15 10.67
N ASP A 147 -22.99 -6.97 10.13
CA ASP A 147 -24.10 -6.78 9.18
C ASP A 147 -23.65 -6.97 7.72
N ILE A 148 -22.35 -7.20 7.49
CA ILE A 148 -21.75 -7.37 6.16
C ILE A 148 -21.60 -8.87 5.87
N ASN A 149 -22.49 -9.40 5.04
CA ASN A 149 -22.50 -10.81 4.62
C ASN A 149 -21.30 -11.15 3.71
N ARG A 150 -20.85 -10.19 2.89
CA ARG A 150 -19.73 -10.38 1.97
C ARG A 150 -18.92 -9.10 1.86
N ALA A 151 -17.60 -9.20 1.94
CA ALA A 151 -16.70 -8.11 1.63
C ALA A 151 -15.45 -8.59 0.89
N GLN A 152 -15.33 -8.24 -0.39
CA GLN A 152 -14.22 -8.65 -1.24
C GLN A 152 -13.46 -7.44 -1.77
N ILE A 153 -12.16 -7.35 -1.50
CA ILE A 153 -11.30 -6.38 -2.19
C ILE A 153 -10.95 -6.90 -3.58
N VAL A 154 -11.04 -6.02 -4.57
CA VAL A 154 -10.52 -6.20 -5.92
C VAL A 154 -9.58 -5.04 -6.23
N GLY A 155 -8.30 -5.33 -6.26
CA GLY A 155 -7.26 -4.41 -6.70
C GLY A 155 -7.02 -4.54 -8.20
N SER A 156 -7.29 -3.49 -8.97
CA SER A 156 -7.04 -3.41 -10.42
C SER A 156 -5.61 -3.01 -10.79
N ARG A 157 -4.85 -2.47 -9.82
CA ARG A 157 -3.45 -2.06 -9.94
C ARG A 157 -2.76 -2.14 -8.57
N MET A 158 -2.05 -3.23 -8.33
CA MET A 158 -1.36 -3.51 -7.07
C MET A 158 0.11 -3.88 -7.32
N ALA A 159 0.91 -3.81 -6.26
CA ALA A 159 2.31 -4.24 -6.26
C ALA A 159 3.15 -3.64 -7.41
N PHE A 160 3.04 -2.33 -7.66
CA PHE A 160 3.85 -1.63 -8.67
C PHE A 160 5.35 -1.97 -8.51
N LYS A 161 6.01 -2.41 -9.58
CA LYS A 161 7.45 -2.74 -9.55
C LYS A 161 8.31 -1.58 -9.01
N ASN A 162 8.11 -0.40 -9.59
CA ASN A 162 8.63 0.89 -9.14
C ASN A 162 7.66 1.99 -9.57
N TYR A 163 7.88 3.21 -9.09
CA TYR A 163 7.10 4.39 -9.47
C TYR A 163 8.01 5.58 -9.73
N THR A 164 7.42 6.68 -10.20
CA THR A 164 8.09 7.98 -10.40
C THR A 164 8.19 8.72 -9.06
N ALA A 165 9.34 9.34 -8.78
CA ALA A 165 9.48 10.35 -7.73
C ALA A 165 9.13 11.73 -8.28
N PHE A 166 8.53 12.60 -7.46
CA PHE A 166 8.05 13.90 -7.88
C PHE A 166 8.70 15.03 -7.09
N THR A 167 9.15 16.05 -7.80
CA THR A 167 9.55 17.35 -7.25
C THR A 167 8.83 18.49 -7.99
N ASN A 168 8.97 19.73 -7.54
CA ASN A 168 8.36 20.90 -8.15
C ASN A 168 9.42 21.94 -8.54
N PRO A 169 9.86 21.98 -9.82
CA PRO A 169 10.78 23.00 -10.32
C PRO A 169 10.13 24.39 -10.46
N GLY A 170 8.79 24.47 -10.46
CA GLY A 170 8.05 25.71 -10.61
C GLY A 170 8.09 26.58 -9.34
N LYS A 171 7.53 27.79 -9.42
CA LYS A 171 7.50 28.73 -8.27
C LYS A 171 6.29 28.56 -7.35
N ALA A 172 5.17 28.10 -7.90
CA ALA A 172 3.90 28.00 -7.19
C ALA A 172 3.68 26.59 -6.63
N PRO A 173 3.02 26.46 -5.46
CA PRO A 173 2.63 25.16 -4.92
C PRO A 173 1.74 24.38 -5.90
N VAL A 174 1.82 23.05 -5.87
CA VAL A 174 1.00 22.17 -6.71
C VAL A 174 0.33 21.07 -5.89
N SER A 175 -1.00 21.05 -5.90
CA SER A 175 -1.77 19.94 -5.34
C SER A 175 -1.75 18.73 -6.27
N SER A 176 -1.55 17.56 -5.68
CA SER A 176 -1.55 16.27 -6.37
C SER A 176 -1.80 15.14 -5.38
N ILE A 177 -2.41 14.05 -5.85
CA ILE A 177 -2.45 12.77 -5.12
C ILE A 177 -1.06 12.23 -4.75
N PHE A 178 0.02 12.71 -5.37
CA PHE A 178 1.38 12.25 -5.05
C PHE A 178 2.05 12.99 -3.89
N ALA A 179 1.31 13.81 -3.14
CA ALA A 179 1.85 14.52 -1.99
C ALA A 179 0.75 14.69 -0.93
N ALA A 180 1.12 14.51 0.35
CA ALA A 180 0.21 14.68 1.49
C ALA A 180 -0.33 16.11 1.58
N ILE A 181 0.48 17.09 1.19
CA ILE A 181 0.12 18.52 1.09
C ILE A 181 0.59 19.08 -0.27
N PRO A 182 0.13 20.27 -0.69
CA PRO A 182 0.62 20.88 -1.91
C PRO A 182 2.15 20.94 -1.93
N LEU A 183 2.76 20.45 -3.01
CA LEU A 183 4.21 20.43 -3.13
C LEU A 183 4.72 21.83 -3.47
N GLU A 184 5.39 22.45 -2.51
CA GLU A 184 5.99 23.78 -2.64
C GLU A 184 7.02 23.85 -3.77
N GLY A 185 7.23 25.07 -4.30
CA GLY A 185 8.06 25.31 -5.48
C GLY A 185 9.57 25.35 -5.20
N ASN A 186 10.36 25.51 -6.27
CA ASN A 186 11.81 25.65 -6.26
C ASN A 186 12.53 24.45 -5.64
N PHE A 187 12.08 23.23 -5.96
CA PHE A 187 12.68 21.99 -5.47
C PHE A 187 12.72 21.87 -3.94
N SER A 188 11.73 22.44 -3.25
CA SER A 188 11.68 22.43 -1.79
C SER A 188 11.31 21.07 -1.19
N GLY A 189 11.00 20.07 -2.02
CA GLY A 189 10.67 18.74 -1.57
C GLY A 189 10.60 17.70 -2.68
N LEU A 190 10.86 16.46 -2.28
CA LEU A 190 10.69 15.25 -3.07
C LEU A 190 9.64 14.36 -2.39
N THR A 191 8.75 13.81 -3.19
CA THR A 191 7.86 12.73 -2.78
C THR A 191 8.08 11.51 -3.65
N PHE A 192 7.93 10.31 -3.08
CA PHE A 192 8.09 9.08 -3.85
C PHE A 192 7.20 7.96 -3.30
N SER A 193 7.05 6.90 -4.10
CA SER A 193 6.39 5.66 -3.71
C SER A 193 7.20 4.46 -4.20
N GLY A 194 7.11 3.37 -3.46
CA GLY A 194 7.77 2.10 -3.73
C GLY A 194 8.70 1.66 -2.62
N CYS A 195 8.91 0.34 -2.54
CA CYS A 195 9.74 -0.29 -1.52
C CYS A 195 11.11 -0.73 -2.05
N GLY A 196 11.49 -0.39 -3.29
CA GLY A 196 12.79 -0.74 -3.87
C GLY A 196 13.03 -2.25 -3.96
N ASP A 197 14.20 -2.69 -3.54
CA ASP A 197 14.70 -4.06 -3.70
C ASP A 197 13.93 -5.17 -2.96
N ILE A 198 13.06 -4.85 -1.99
CA ILE A 198 12.19 -5.84 -1.32
C ILE A 198 10.88 -6.12 -2.07
N ASN A 199 10.58 -5.32 -3.11
CA ASN A 199 9.34 -5.44 -3.86
C ASN A 199 9.25 -6.78 -4.62
N PRO A 200 8.12 -7.51 -4.57
CA PRO A 200 7.98 -8.78 -5.27
C PRO A 200 8.28 -8.72 -6.77
N LEU A 201 7.80 -7.69 -7.48
CA LEU A 201 7.99 -7.58 -8.92
C LEU A 201 9.41 -7.15 -9.32
N GLN A 202 10.20 -6.62 -8.40
CA GLN A 202 11.64 -6.40 -8.63
C GLN A 202 12.44 -7.69 -8.52
N ASN A 203 11.96 -8.63 -7.70
CA ASN A 203 12.63 -9.89 -7.40
C ASN A 203 12.23 -11.05 -8.33
N ASP A 204 11.30 -10.83 -9.27
CA ASP A 204 10.90 -11.83 -10.26
C ASP A 204 10.67 -11.23 -11.66
N ILE A 205 11.76 -10.92 -12.36
CA ILE A 205 11.72 -10.35 -13.71
C ILE A 205 12.03 -11.46 -14.75
N PRO A 206 11.25 -11.63 -15.84
CA PRO A 206 10.01 -10.94 -16.21
C PRO A 206 8.76 -11.78 -15.84
N HIS A 207 8.55 -12.13 -14.57
CA HIS A 207 7.45 -13.00 -14.08
C HIS A 207 7.68 -14.52 -14.27
N ASN A 208 8.76 -15.07 -13.71
CA ASN A 208 9.02 -16.52 -13.75
C ASN A 208 8.13 -17.28 -12.76
N VAL A 209 7.70 -16.63 -11.68
CA VAL A 209 6.90 -17.19 -10.58
C VAL A 209 5.57 -16.48 -10.45
N ILE A 210 5.57 -15.16 -10.50
CA ILE A 210 4.42 -14.31 -10.20
C ILE A 210 3.49 -14.24 -11.42
N ASN A 211 2.43 -15.03 -11.43
CA ASN A 211 1.45 -15.09 -12.51
C ASN A 211 0.02 -15.34 -12.01
N GLU A 212 -0.94 -15.34 -12.93
CA GLU A 212 -2.35 -15.58 -12.65
C GLU A 212 -2.60 -16.90 -11.90
N GLY A 213 -3.53 -16.88 -10.94
CA GLY A 213 -3.89 -18.04 -10.13
C GLY A 213 -2.97 -18.31 -8.94
N LYS A 214 -1.82 -17.62 -8.83
CA LYS A 214 -0.93 -17.76 -7.67
C LYS A 214 -1.52 -17.11 -6.42
N ARG A 215 -1.28 -17.74 -5.28
CA ARG A 215 -1.65 -17.20 -3.96
C ARG A 215 -0.75 -16.05 -3.57
N VAL A 216 -1.31 -15.12 -2.81
CA VAL A 216 -0.65 -13.91 -2.32
C VAL A 216 -1.24 -13.53 -0.97
N LEU A 217 -0.51 -12.79 -0.14
CA LEU A 217 -1.13 -12.04 0.95
C LEU A 217 -1.44 -10.64 0.48
N LEU A 218 -2.72 -10.27 0.49
CA LEU A 218 -3.19 -8.90 0.32
C LEU A 218 -3.69 -8.41 1.67
N ASN A 219 -3.02 -7.41 2.23
CA ASN A 219 -3.37 -6.79 3.50
C ASN A 219 -3.49 -7.80 4.68
N GLY A 220 -2.69 -8.86 4.66
CA GLY A 220 -2.74 -9.95 5.66
C GLY A 220 -3.69 -11.10 5.31
N ALA A 221 -4.65 -10.90 4.39
CA ALA A 221 -5.53 -11.97 3.93
C ALA A 221 -4.92 -12.77 2.79
N CYS A 222 -5.15 -14.09 2.79
CA CYS A 222 -4.87 -14.91 1.61
C CYS A 222 -5.79 -14.52 0.45
N GLY A 223 -5.20 -14.24 -0.70
CA GLY A 223 -5.89 -13.92 -1.94
C GLY A 223 -5.25 -14.60 -3.14
N TYR A 224 -5.68 -14.17 -4.33
CA TYR A 224 -5.19 -14.67 -5.60
C TYR A 224 -4.83 -13.53 -6.55
N ILE A 225 -3.80 -13.75 -7.35
CA ILE A 225 -3.49 -12.92 -8.51
C ILE A 225 -4.51 -13.26 -9.61
N LEU A 226 -5.28 -12.26 -10.04
CA LEU A 226 -6.27 -12.39 -11.11
C LEU A 226 -5.66 -12.19 -12.50
N GLY A 227 -4.42 -11.69 -12.57
CA GLY A 227 -3.70 -11.42 -13.80
C GLY A 227 -2.96 -10.09 -13.74
N ASP A 228 -2.64 -9.56 -14.92
CA ASP A 228 -2.04 -8.25 -15.07
C ASP A 228 -3.00 -7.12 -14.63
N GLY A 229 -2.46 -6.11 -13.96
CA GLY A 229 -3.22 -4.91 -13.65
C GLY A 229 -3.49 -4.05 -14.88
N THR A 230 -4.47 -3.15 -14.82
CA THR A 230 -5.03 -2.44 -15.99
C THR A 230 -4.05 -1.52 -16.75
N ARG A 231 -2.85 -1.26 -16.22
CA ARG A 231 -1.76 -0.53 -16.89
C ARG A 231 -0.43 -1.30 -16.91
N SER A 232 -0.48 -2.60 -16.65
CA SER A 232 0.70 -3.47 -16.68
C SER A 232 1.29 -3.50 -18.09
N ASN A 233 2.61 -3.49 -18.17
CA ASN A 233 3.39 -3.79 -19.36
C ASN A 233 4.76 -4.31 -18.93
N ALA A 234 5.56 -4.82 -19.86
CA ALA A 234 6.86 -5.42 -19.57
C ALA A 234 7.82 -4.49 -18.79
N GLU A 235 7.77 -3.19 -19.02
CA GLU A 235 8.63 -2.22 -18.32
C GLU A 235 8.07 -1.83 -16.94
N LYS A 236 6.75 -1.70 -16.81
CA LYS A 236 6.04 -1.25 -15.59
C LYS A 236 4.96 -2.24 -15.17
N PRO A 237 5.33 -3.47 -14.78
CA PRO A 237 4.36 -4.47 -14.40
C PRO A 237 3.67 -4.11 -13.08
N ASN A 238 2.42 -4.51 -12.96
CA ASN A 238 1.58 -4.43 -11.76
C ASN A 238 0.50 -5.50 -11.86
N LEU A 239 -0.10 -5.86 -10.72
CA LEU A 239 -0.98 -7.01 -10.62
C LEU A 239 -2.42 -6.61 -10.38
N MET A 240 -3.34 -7.43 -10.88
CA MET A 240 -4.71 -7.48 -10.39
C MET A 240 -4.79 -8.55 -9.28
N ILE A 241 -5.33 -8.20 -8.11
CA ILE A 241 -5.34 -9.08 -6.92
C ILE A 241 -6.70 -8.99 -6.23
N SER A 242 -7.19 -10.11 -5.72
CA SER A 242 -8.43 -10.15 -4.94
C SER A 242 -8.28 -10.96 -3.66
N ALA A 243 -8.82 -10.44 -2.54
CA ALA A 243 -8.84 -11.11 -1.25
C ALA A 243 -10.05 -10.65 -0.39
N ASP A 244 -10.46 -11.50 0.56
CA ASP A 244 -11.57 -11.25 1.47
C ASP A 244 -11.18 -10.19 2.51
N LEU A 245 -11.93 -9.08 2.56
CA LEU A 245 -11.69 -7.96 3.48
C LEU A 245 -11.87 -8.38 4.94
N THR A 246 -12.81 -9.29 5.22
CA THR A 246 -13.10 -9.77 6.59
C THR A 246 -11.96 -10.60 7.18
N LYS A 247 -11.00 -11.03 6.35
CA LYS A 247 -9.80 -11.78 6.74
C LYS A 247 -8.53 -10.92 6.74
N MET A 248 -8.64 -9.64 6.40
CA MET A 248 -7.49 -8.73 6.37
C MET A 248 -7.15 -8.24 7.78
N ASN A 249 -5.92 -7.76 7.94
CA ASN A 249 -5.47 -7.11 9.16
C ASN A 249 -5.42 -5.59 8.94
N PRO A 250 -6.14 -4.78 9.75
CA PRO A 250 -6.21 -3.32 9.58
C PRO A 250 -4.86 -2.62 9.76
N TYR A 251 -3.83 -3.30 10.28
CA TYR A 251 -2.48 -2.77 10.25
C TYR A 251 -1.95 -2.58 8.83
N TYR A 252 -2.33 -3.41 7.85
CA TYR A 252 -1.74 -3.42 6.50
C TYR A 252 -2.50 -2.60 5.46
N PHE A 253 -3.59 -1.96 5.84
CA PHE A 253 -4.56 -1.35 4.94
C PHE A 253 -5.18 -0.10 5.55
N GLY A 254 -5.46 0.92 4.73
CA GLY A 254 -6.18 2.10 5.18
C GLY A 254 -6.10 3.31 4.28
N GLY A 255 -6.63 4.42 4.81
CA GLY A 255 -6.65 5.70 4.12
C GLY A 255 -5.33 6.47 4.23
N PHE A 256 -5.05 7.32 3.23
CA PHE A 256 -3.92 8.23 3.19
C PHE A 256 -4.37 9.57 2.62
N LYS A 257 -4.35 10.65 3.41
CA LYS A 257 -4.71 12.00 2.94
C LYS A 257 -3.63 12.53 1.99
N THR A 258 -4.10 13.07 0.87
CA THR A 258 -3.29 13.80 -0.10
C THR A 258 -3.80 15.22 -0.22
N SER A 259 -3.05 16.08 -0.89
CA SER A 259 -3.52 17.44 -1.23
C SER A 259 -4.68 17.49 -2.23
N GLN A 260 -5.15 16.34 -2.71
CA GLN A 260 -6.35 16.20 -3.53
C GLN A 260 -7.44 15.34 -2.86
N GLY A 261 -7.29 14.99 -1.58
CA GLY A 261 -8.28 14.23 -0.80
C GLY A 261 -7.78 12.86 -0.35
N GLY A 262 -8.70 12.07 0.21
CA GLY A 262 -8.43 10.75 0.79
C GLY A 262 -8.15 9.66 -0.26
N GLU A 263 -6.94 9.11 -0.21
CA GLU A 263 -6.52 7.94 -1.00
C GLU A 263 -6.46 6.67 -0.15
N ILE A 264 -6.03 5.56 -0.74
CA ILE A 264 -5.94 4.25 -0.10
C ILE A 264 -4.56 3.62 -0.27
N PHE A 265 -4.03 3.03 0.81
CA PHE A 265 -2.82 2.23 0.76
C PHE A 265 -3.13 0.75 0.98
N ASN A 266 -2.32 -0.09 0.34
CA ASN A 266 -2.38 -1.55 0.45
C ASN A 266 -0.97 -2.10 0.68
N THR A 267 -0.91 -3.29 1.26
CA THR A 267 0.30 -4.07 1.44
C THR A 267 0.15 -5.44 0.78
N VAL A 268 1.15 -5.84 0.00
CA VAL A 268 1.15 -7.10 -0.74
C VAL A 268 2.42 -7.88 -0.40
N ALA A 269 2.30 -9.17 -0.10
CA ALA A 269 3.44 -10.08 0.05
C ALA A 269 3.28 -11.36 -0.78
N ILE A 270 4.31 -11.71 -1.52
CA ILE A 270 4.31 -12.84 -2.48
C ILE A 270 5.56 -13.70 -2.22
N PRO A 271 5.42 -15.04 -2.17
CA PRO A 271 6.58 -15.91 -2.09
C PRO A 271 7.18 -16.13 -3.47
N ILE A 272 8.51 -16.23 -3.52
CA ILE A 272 9.30 -16.55 -4.71
C ILE A 272 10.02 -17.88 -4.44
N PRO A 273 9.44 -19.03 -4.85
CA PRO A 273 10.13 -20.31 -4.81
C PRO A 273 11.29 -20.31 -5.79
N VAL A 274 12.48 -20.72 -5.34
CA VAL A 274 13.71 -20.63 -6.11
C VAL A 274 13.88 -21.89 -6.97
N LEU A 275 13.16 -21.92 -8.10
CA LEU A 275 13.08 -23.09 -8.98
C LEU A 275 14.26 -23.21 -9.96
N SER A 276 15.05 -22.14 -10.14
CA SER A 276 16.19 -22.12 -11.06
C SER A 276 17.18 -21.02 -10.69
N GLU A 277 18.41 -21.12 -11.19
CA GLU A 277 19.42 -20.05 -11.06
C GLU A 277 18.94 -18.71 -11.63
N LYS A 278 18.10 -18.71 -12.67
CA LYS A 278 17.52 -17.48 -13.22
C LYS A 278 16.67 -16.75 -12.17
N ILE A 279 15.84 -17.48 -11.44
CA ILE A 279 15.01 -16.91 -10.36
C ILE A 279 15.92 -16.41 -9.24
N TYR A 280 16.90 -17.23 -8.82
CA TYR A 280 17.88 -16.84 -7.81
C TYR A 280 18.62 -15.54 -8.17
N ASN A 281 19.09 -15.40 -9.40
CA ASN A 281 19.81 -14.21 -9.85
C ASN A 281 18.95 -12.94 -9.80
N ASN A 282 17.64 -13.03 -10.01
CA ASN A 282 16.73 -11.88 -9.83
C ASN A 282 16.66 -11.45 -8.36
N LEU A 283 16.79 -12.37 -7.41
CA LEU A 283 16.78 -12.07 -5.98
C LEU A 283 18.03 -11.30 -5.54
N LEU A 284 19.08 -11.24 -6.37
CA LEU A 284 20.31 -10.50 -6.06
C LEU A 284 20.20 -8.99 -6.29
N ILE A 285 19.09 -8.51 -6.87
CA ILE A 285 18.88 -7.08 -7.12
C ILE A 285 18.98 -6.26 -5.82
N THR A 286 19.64 -5.12 -5.87
CA THR A 286 19.79 -4.21 -4.72
C THR A 286 19.15 -2.86 -5.01
N ASP A 287 18.95 -2.06 -3.98
CA ASP A 287 18.35 -0.73 -4.08
C ASP A 287 19.11 0.20 -5.05
N GLU A 288 20.43 0.01 -5.18
CA GLU A 288 21.30 0.68 -6.13
C GLU A 288 20.93 0.36 -7.58
N ASP A 289 20.50 -0.87 -7.84
CA ASP A 289 20.07 -1.35 -9.16
C ASP A 289 18.65 -0.89 -9.51
N VAL A 290 17.82 -0.64 -8.50
CA VAL A 290 16.41 -0.25 -8.71
C VAL A 290 16.31 1.24 -9.05
N LYS A 291 16.40 1.53 -10.35
CA LYS A 291 16.25 2.88 -10.91
C LYS A 291 14.81 3.38 -10.89
N LEU A 292 14.64 4.70 -10.76
CA LEU A 292 13.37 5.38 -10.97
C LEU A 292 13.55 6.80 -11.51
N PRO A 293 12.59 7.28 -12.34
CA PRO A 293 12.61 8.64 -12.82
C PRO A 293 12.21 9.63 -11.71
N VAL A 294 12.82 10.81 -11.75
CA VAL A 294 12.35 12.00 -11.03
C VAL A 294 11.71 12.94 -12.03
N ALA A 295 10.47 13.36 -11.78
CA ALA A 295 9.72 14.22 -12.69
C ALA A 295 9.16 15.46 -12.00
N ASP A 296 8.86 16.49 -12.79
CA ASP A 296 7.99 17.58 -12.35
C ASP A 296 6.59 17.02 -12.05
N ILE A 297 6.06 17.38 -10.89
CA ILE A 297 4.71 17.01 -10.45
C ILE A 297 3.61 17.46 -11.43
N LYS A 298 3.85 18.52 -12.23
CA LYS A 298 2.99 18.89 -13.38
C LYS A 298 3.38 18.12 -14.65
N GLY A 299 4.65 18.19 -15.06
CA GLY A 299 5.23 17.62 -16.27
C GLY A 299 5.50 16.10 -16.25
N ARG A 300 4.58 15.31 -15.67
CA ARG A 300 4.76 13.87 -15.33
C ARG A 300 5.27 12.93 -16.44
N HIS A 301 5.23 13.34 -17.71
CA HIS A 301 5.62 12.54 -18.87
C HIS A 301 7.08 12.77 -19.30
N LEU A 302 7.75 13.80 -18.78
CA LEU A 302 9.15 14.12 -19.06
C LEU A 302 9.94 14.09 -17.75
N PRO A 303 10.69 13.01 -17.49
CA PRO A 303 11.62 12.97 -16.36
C PRO A 303 12.62 14.13 -16.43
N LEU A 304 12.87 14.76 -15.29
CA LEU A 304 13.93 15.74 -15.10
C LEU A 304 15.30 15.06 -15.03
N CYS A 305 15.36 13.91 -14.35
CA CYS A 305 16.53 13.06 -14.20
C CYS A 305 16.13 11.64 -13.75
N GLU A 306 17.12 10.80 -13.45
CA GLU A 306 16.93 9.47 -12.84
C GLU A 306 17.65 9.42 -11.48
N THR A 307 17.13 8.63 -10.55
CA THR A 307 17.78 8.24 -9.29
C THR A 307 17.54 6.74 -9.05
N ASN A 308 17.85 6.23 -7.86
CA ASN A 308 17.57 4.84 -7.45
C ASN A 308 16.96 4.79 -6.03
N TYR A 309 16.47 3.62 -5.61
CA TYR A 309 15.89 3.49 -4.27
C TYR A 309 16.94 3.53 -3.16
N HIS A 310 18.22 3.32 -3.46
CA HIS A 310 19.30 3.50 -2.48
C HIS A 310 19.30 4.95 -2.00
N GLU A 311 19.31 5.93 -2.90
CA GLU A 311 19.26 7.35 -2.53
C GLU A 311 18.00 7.75 -1.74
N LEU A 312 16.89 7.01 -1.92
CA LEU A 312 15.59 7.31 -1.30
C LEU A 312 15.38 6.67 0.08
N TRP A 313 16.07 5.57 0.36
CA TRP A 313 15.89 4.82 1.61
C TRP A 313 17.16 4.66 2.43
N LYS A 314 18.34 4.58 1.80
CA LYS A 314 19.69 4.33 2.38
C LYS A 314 19.68 3.90 3.86
N ASP A 315 20.25 4.72 4.73
CA ASP A 315 20.24 4.56 6.18
C ASP A 315 19.22 5.52 6.84
N TYR A 316 18.13 5.81 6.13
CA TYR A 316 17.07 6.69 6.63
C TYR A 316 16.08 5.96 7.53
N ASP A 317 15.52 6.69 8.49
CA ASP A 317 14.62 6.10 9.48
C ASP A 317 13.30 5.68 8.85
N LEU A 318 12.77 4.50 9.22
CA LEU A 318 11.47 4.03 8.74
C LEU A 318 10.28 4.54 9.57
N ARG A 319 10.54 5.07 10.76
CA ARG A 319 9.54 5.60 11.70
C ARG A 319 10.10 6.78 12.48
N PRO A 320 9.25 7.76 12.83
CA PRO A 320 9.65 8.85 13.71
C PRO A 320 9.72 8.40 15.17
N LYS A 321 10.55 9.07 15.95
CA LYS A 321 10.52 9.05 17.43
C LYS A 321 9.85 10.33 17.92
N TYR A 322 8.86 10.19 18.80
CA TYR A 322 8.13 11.32 19.38
C TYR A 322 8.65 11.61 20.79
N ASP A 323 8.98 12.87 21.06
CA ASP A 323 9.39 13.36 22.38
C ASP A 323 8.31 14.32 22.92
N GLU A 324 7.53 13.81 23.87
CA GLU A 324 6.44 14.56 24.50
C GLU A 324 6.96 15.80 25.25
N ASN A 325 8.20 15.80 25.76
CA ASN A 325 8.75 16.95 26.49
C ASN A 325 9.07 18.13 25.58
N LYS A 326 9.28 17.87 24.28
CA LYS A 326 9.48 18.91 23.25
C LYS A 326 8.15 19.36 22.63
N CYS A 327 7.07 18.62 22.84
CA CYS A 327 5.76 18.96 22.31
C CYS A 327 5.17 20.16 23.04
N SER A 328 4.99 21.27 22.33
CA SER A 328 4.41 22.49 22.90
C SER A 328 2.88 22.46 23.06
N SER A 329 2.23 21.34 22.73
CA SER A 329 0.76 21.19 22.79
C SER A 329 0.03 22.35 22.10
N CYS A 330 0.43 22.64 20.87
CA CYS A 330 -0.06 23.78 20.09
C CYS A 330 -1.60 23.76 19.97
N ASP A 331 -2.24 24.93 20.08
CA ASP A 331 -3.70 25.07 19.88
C ASP A 331 -4.14 24.69 18.45
N ASP A 332 -3.32 25.00 17.43
CA ASP A 332 -3.46 24.52 16.05
C ASP A 332 -2.19 23.75 15.64
N CYS A 333 -2.22 22.44 15.84
CA CYS A 333 -1.08 21.57 15.54
C CYS A 333 -1.03 21.22 14.05
N ILE A 334 -0.06 21.81 13.33
CA ILE A 334 0.17 21.50 11.92
C ILE A 334 0.41 20.00 11.67
N VAL A 335 1.08 19.30 12.59
CA VAL A 335 1.37 17.87 12.44
C VAL A 335 0.09 17.03 12.43
N GLU A 336 -0.87 17.32 13.30
CA GLU A 336 -2.17 16.64 13.34
C GLU A 336 -2.91 16.83 12.01
N ARG A 337 -2.91 18.05 11.48
CA ARG A 337 -3.53 18.37 10.18
C ARG A 337 -2.87 17.64 9.02
N VAL A 338 -1.55 17.66 8.92
CA VAL A 338 -0.81 17.10 7.77
C VAL A 338 -0.49 15.61 7.88
N CYS A 339 -0.74 14.97 9.04
CA CYS A 339 -0.52 13.54 9.20
C CYS A 339 -1.48 12.76 8.29
N PRO A 340 -0.97 12.06 7.24
CA PRO A 340 -1.85 11.54 6.20
C PRO A 340 -2.70 10.36 6.67
N THR A 341 -2.30 9.65 7.71
CA THR A 341 -3.02 8.49 8.24
C THR A 341 -3.74 8.76 9.57
N ASN A 342 -3.83 10.03 9.99
CA ASN A 342 -4.37 10.44 11.28
C ASN A 342 -3.72 9.68 12.46
N ALA A 343 -2.41 9.44 12.36
CA ALA A 343 -1.63 8.71 13.35
C ALA A 343 -1.15 9.58 14.52
N PHE A 344 -1.41 10.89 14.49
CA PHE A 344 -1.01 11.80 15.56
C PHE A 344 -2.18 12.70 15.95
N SER A 345 -2.38 12.85 17.27
CA SER A 345 -3.27 13.86 17.87
C SER A 345 -2.62 14.44 19.13
N LYS A 346 -2.66 13.71 20.25
CA LYS A 346 -1.98 14.03 21.52
C LYS A 346 -0.81 13.09 21.84
N GLY A 347 -0.42 12.30 20.85
CA GLY A 347 0.58 11.24 20.90
C GLY A 347 0.59 10.52 19.56
N ILE A 348 1.65 9.75 19.30
CA ILE A 348 1.78 9.01 18.04
C ILE A 348 1.27 7.58 18.18
N ASP A 349 0.32 7.19 17.32
CA ASP A 349 -0.09 5.81 17.12
C ASP A 349 0.79 5.16 16.05
N LEU A 350 1.78 4.38 16.48
CA LEU A 350 2.69 3.67 15.58
C LEU A 350 2.00 2.56 14.77
N SER A 351 0.82 2.09 15.18
CA SER A 351 0.04 1.13 14.39
C SER A 351 -0.60 1.78 13.16
N ARG A 352 -0.91 3.09 13.23
CA ARG A 352 -1.42 3.90 12.11
C ARG A 352 -0.33 4.64 11.36
N CYS A 353 0.82 4.89 12.00
CA CYS A 353 1.93 5.61 11.40
C CYS A 353 2.40 4.93 10.09
N PHE A 354 2.53 5.75 9.04
CA PHE A 354 2.97 5.29 7.72
C PHE A 354 4.47 5.50 7.47
N GLY A 355 5.20 6.10 8.42
CA GLY A 355 6.62 6.43 8.23
C GLY A 355 6.85 7.43 7.08
N CYS A 356 5.87 8.30 6.82
CA CYS A 356 5.90 9.20 5.67
C CYS A 356 6.82 10.41 5.85
N GLY A 357 7.23 10.75 7.07
CA GLY A 357 8.10 11.90 7.35
C GLY A 357 7.38 13.25 7.55
N MET A 358 6.06 13.31 7.36
CA MET A 358 5.30 14.56 7.49
C MET A 358 5.40 15.19 8.89
N CYS A 359 5.44 14.40 9.96
CA CYS A 359 5.58 14.95 11.31
C CYS A 359 6.95 15.61 11.55
N ALA A 360 8.03 14.98 11.09
CA ALA A 360 9.39 15.47 11.25
C ALA A 360 9.66 16.73 10.41
N ASN A 361 9.09 16.82 9.21
CA ASN A 361 9.29 17.98 8.33
C ASN A 361 8.46 19.22 8.73
N PHE A 362 7.37 19.06 9.48
CA PHE A 362 6.42 20.15 9.73
C PHE A 362 6.26 20.55 11.20
N CYS A 363 6.78 19.77 12.15
CA CYS A 363 6.76 20.17 13.56
C CYS A 363 7.61 21.44 13.77
N ARG A 364 7.03 22.46 14.42
CA ARG A 364 7.73 23.74 14.71
C ARG A 364 8.56 23.71 15.99
N HIS A 365 8.53 22.61 16.73
CA HIS A 365 9.13 22.46 18.06
C HIS A 365 10.01 21.22 18.18
N ASP A 366 10.38 20.60 17.05
CA ASP A 366 11.28 19.43 16.99
C ASP A 366 10.85 18.27 17.91
N ALA A 367 9.54 18.10 18.10
CA ALA A 367 8.97 17.01 18.89
C ALA A 367 9.06 15.64 18.19
N PHE A 368 9.48 15.62 16.92
CA PHE A 368 9.63 14.41 16.12
C PHE A 368 11.05 14.34 15.56
N ASP A 369 11.74 13.24 15.87
CA ASP A 369 13.05 12.91 15.29
C ASP A 369 12.88 11.80 14.26
N MET A 370 13.22 12.10 13.00
CA MET A 370 13.23 11.15 11.89
C MET A 370 14.13 11.69 10.80
N ASN A 371 15.21 10.97 10.49
CA ASN A 371 15.99 11.25 9.31
C ASN A 371 15.21 10.79 8.07
N THR A 372 14.50 11.71 7.43
CA THR A 372 13.74 11.43 6.21
C THR A 372 14.61 11.40 4.97
N GLY A 373 15.73 12.12 5.02
CA GLY A 373 16.75 12.16 4.00
C GLY A 373 16.60 13.29 2.98
N ASP A 374 17.61 13.39 2.12
CA ASP A 374 17.69 14.27 0.97
C ASP A 374 18.31 13.53 -0.22
N VAL A 375 18.10 14.05 -1.43
CA VAL A 375 18.60 13.45 -2.66
C VAL A 375 19.32 14.52 -3.46
N ASN A 376 20.54 14.21 -3.89
CA ASN A 376 21.28 15.03 -4.85
C ASN A 376 20.86 14.64 -6.27
N LEU A 377 20.22 15.57 -6.98
CA LEU A 377 19.71 15.37 -8.32
C LEU A 377 20.53 16.19 -9.33
N GLU A 378 20.92 15.56 -10.43
CA GLU A 378 21.52 16.29 -11.56
C GLU A 378 20.41 16.68 -12.55
N ILE A 379 20.04 17.96 -12.56
CA ILE A 379 18.99 18.52 -13.44
C ILE A 379 19.61 19.62 -14.29
N ASP A 380 19.53 19.51 -15.61
CA ASP A 380 20.13 20.45 -16.57
C ASP A 380 21.63 20.73 -16.29
N LYS A 381 22.39 19.68 -15.94
CA LYS A 381 23.82 19.73 -15.55
C LYS A 381 24.10 20.57 -14.29
N ARG A 382 23.11 20.71 -13.42
CA ARG A 382 23.25 21.35 -12.10
C ARG A 382 22.88 20.34 -11.03
N GLU A 383 23.68 20.31 -9.96
CA GLU A 383 23.34 19.57 -8.76
C GLU A 383 22.30 20.37 -7.96
N VAL A 384 21.20 19.71 -7.63
CA VAL A 384 20.12 20.24 -6.79
C VAL A 384 19.88 19.25 -5.67
N ASN A 385 20.12 19.68 -4.44
CA ASN A 385 19.78 18.90 -3.26
C ASN A 385 18.30 19.12 -2.92
N VAL A 386 17.53 18.03 -2.81
CA VAL A 386 16.09 18.06 -2.58
C VAL A 386 15.74 17.21 -1.36
N PRO A 387 15.13 17.77 -0.30
CA PRO A 387 14.74 17.01 0.88
C PRO A 387 13.56 16.07 0.58
N ILE A 388 13.58 14.87 1.15
CA ILE A 388 12.45 13.94 1.10
C ILE A 388 11.44 14.37 2.15
N ILE A 389 10.31 14.93 1.69
CA ILE A 389 9.29 15.49 2.57
C ILE A 389 8.12 14.54 2.83
N CYS A 390 7.85 13.60 1.90
CA CYS A 390 6.74 12.66 2.03
C CYS A 390 7.02 11.35 1.29
N ARG A 391 6.93 10.23 2.01
CA ARG A 391 6.93 8.87 1.45
C ARG A 391 5.49 8.37 1.34
N GLN A 392 5.12 7.90 0.16
CA GLN A 392 3.84 7.23 -0.13
C GLN A 392 3.99 5.71 -0.18
N SER A 393 5.02 5.19 0.52
CA SER A 393 5.27 3.77 0.74
C SER A 393 5.82 3.52 2.14
N ASP A 394 5.68 2.29 2.61
CA ASP A 394 6.05 1.90 3.97
C ASP A 394 6.80 0.57 3.99
N ARG A 395 8.13 0.65 3.98
CA ARG A 395 9.01 -0.54 4.03
C ARG A 395 8.84 -1.37 5.29
N LEU A 396 8.62 -0.76 6.46
CA LEU A 396 8.46 -1.50 7.71
C LEU A 396 7.24 -2.42 7.62
N ARG A 397 6.15 -1.91 7.08
CA ARG A 397 4.90 -2.65 6.90
C ARG A 397 5.03 -3.72 5.82
N ALA A 398 5.72 -3.43 4.73
CA ALA A 398 6.07 -4.42 3.70
C ALA A 398 6.90 -5.60 4.27
N ASN A 399 7.94 -5.30 5.04
CA ASN A 399 8.80 -6.31 5.68
C ASN A 399 8.04 -7.16 6.69
N LYS A 400 7.17 -6.54 7.50
CA LYS A 400 6.32 -7.28 8.44
C LYS A 400 5.38 -8.26 7.73
N LEU A 401 4.74 -7.86 6.63
CA LEU A 401 3.85 -8.78 5.89
C LEU A 401 4.64 -9.91 5.21
N ALA A 402 5.84 -9.62 4.68
CA ALA A 402 6.74 -10.65 4.15
C ALA A 402 7.16 -11.66 5.23
N LEU A 403 7.47 -11.17 6.44
CA LEU A 403 7.79 -12.01 7.59
C LEU A 403 6.59 -12.86 8.05
N GLU A 404 5.39 -12.30 8.04
CA GLU A 404 4.16 -13.07 8.31
C GLU A 404 3.97 -14.18 7.28
N LEU A 405 4.12 -13.89 5.99
CA LEU A 405 4.07 -14.90 4.93
C LEU A 405 5.13 -15.99 5.13
N LYS A 406 6.37 -15.64 5.48
CA LYS A 406 7.43 -16.60 5.82
C LYS A 406 6.99 -17.54 6.95
N LYS A 407 6.36 -17.01 8.00
CA LYS A 407 5.86 -17.81 9.12
C LYS A 407 4.72 -18.72 8.70
N MET A 408 3.76 -18.22 7.92
CA MET A 408 2.63 -19.01 7.42
C MET A 408 3.10 -20.17 6.53
N ILE A 409 4.12 -19.97 5.70
CA ILE A 409 4.71 -21.05 4.89
C ILE A 409 5.36 -22.10 5.79
N LYS A 410 6.18 -21.69 6.76
CA LYS A 410 6.81 -22.61 7.73
C LYS A 410 5.79 -23.41 8.54
N ASN A 411 4.67 -22.78 8.89
CA ASN A 411 3.58 -23.41 9.64
C ASN A 411 2.61 -24.20 8.74
N GLN A 412 2.85 -24.27 7.42
CA GLN A 412 1.99 -24.95 6.44
C GLN A 412 0.56 -24.35 6.32
N GLU A 413 0.38 -23.11 6.78
CA GLU A 413 -0.85 -22.31 6.63
C GLU A 413 -0.94 -21.67 5.23
N PHE A 414 0.20 -21.53 4.56
CA PHE A 414 0.31 -21.04 3.19
C PHE A 414 1.08 -22.03 2.32
N LYS A 415 0.42 -22.53 1.27
CA LYS A 415 1.00 -23.43 0.28
C LYS A 415 1.42 -22.65 -0.96
N LEU A 416 2.62 -22.95 -1.49
CA LEU A 416 3.25 -22.30 -2.64
C LEU A 416 2.52 -22.53 -3.97
#